data_AF-A0AB34DDF3-F1
#
_entry.id   AF-A0AB34DDF3-F1
#
_cell.length_a   1.000
_cell.length_b   1.000
_cell.length_c   1.000
_cell.angle_alpha   90.00
_cell.angle_beta   90.00
_cell.angle_gamma   90.00
#
_symmetry.space_group_name_H-M   'P 1'
#
loop_
_entity.id
_entity.type
_entity.pdbx_description
1 polymer ?
#
loop_
_entity_poly.entity_id
_entity_poly.type
_entity_poly.pdbx_seq_one_letter_code
_entity_poly.pdbx_strand_id
1 'polypeptide(L)' 'MGKISADKTRYALTIEKDLKEKLEHEAKEQNRSLNNLIETILKGYISNK' A
#
# COMPACT_ATOMS: atom_id res chain seq x y z
N MET A 1 0.73 -13.07 -19.17
CA MET A 1 1.54 -12.28 -18.20
C MET A 1 0.82 -10.97 -17.96
N GLY A 2 0.25 -10.76 -16.78
CA GLY A 2 -0.64 -9.62 -16.49
C GLY A 2 0.12 -8.29 -16.56
N LYS A 3 -0.36 -7.39 -17.42
CA LYS A 3 0.14 -6.02 -17.51
C LYS A 3 -0.08 -5.33 -16.17
N ILE A 4 0.98 -5.08 -15.43
CA ILE A 4 1.01 -3.94 -14.52
C ILE A 4 0.76 -2.73 -15.41
N SER A 5 -0.20 -1.87 -15.08
CA SER A 5 -0.44 -0.63 -15.83
C SER A 5 0.90 0.04 -16.13
N ALA A 6 1.09 0.56 -17.34
CA ALA A 6 2.36 1.15 -17.77
C ALA A 6 2.89 2.22 -16.78
N ASP A 7 1.99 2.79 -15.98
CA ASP A 7 2.21 3.83 -14.98
C ASP A 7 2.51 3.32 -13.56
N LYS A 8 2.61 2.01 -13.32
CA LYS A 8 2.89 1.45 -11.98
C LYS A 8 4.23 0.73 -11.93
N THR A 9 5.07 1.15 -10.98
CA THR A 9 6.37 0.51 -10.69
C THR A 9 6.24 -0.47 -9.53
N ARG A 10 6.95 -1.61 -9.61
CA ARG A 10 7.08 -2.54 -8.47
C ARG A 10 8.14 -2.03 -7.49
N TYR A 11 7.82 -2.05 -6.22
CA TYR A 11 8.74 -1.70 -5.13
C TYR A 11 8.68 -2.78 -4.05
N ALA A 12 9.85 -3.15 -3.52
CA ALA A 12 9.97 -4.05 -2.38
C ALA A 12 10.12 -3.20 -1.12
N LEU A 13 9.17 -3.36 -0.18
CA LEU A 13 9.14 -2.64 1.09
C LEU A 13 9.49 -3.61 2.23
N THR A 14 10.46 -3.24 3.06
CA THR A 14 10.77 -3.96 4.31
C THR A 14 10.25 -3.14 5.48
N ILE A 15 9.37 -3.73 6.27
CA ILE A 15 8.78 -3.16 7.49
C ILE A 15 8.74 -4.21 8.60
N GLU A 16 8.53 -3.76 9.83
CA GLU A 16 8.32 -4.66 10.96
C GLU A 16 7.10 -5.57 10.74
N LYS A 17 7.18 -6.80 11.25
CA LYS A 17 6.11 -7.81 11.07
C LYS A 17 4.79 -7.35 11.69
N ASP A 18 4.86 -6.83 12.92
CA ASP A 18 3.70 -6.30 13.64
C ASP A 18 3.02 -5.16 12.86
N LEU A 19 3.81 -4.25 12.29
CA LEU A 19 3.29 -3.16 11.46
C LEU A 19 2.58 -3.70 10.21
N LYS A 20 3.15 -4.71 9.55
CA LYS A 20 2.53 -5.35 8.39
C LYS A 20 1.18 -5.96 8.75
N GLU A 21 1.10 -6.68 9.86
CA GLU A 21 -0.14 -7.32 10.33
C GLU A 21 -1.24 -6.31 10.63
N LYS A 22 -0.90 -5.20 11.30
CA LYS A 22 -1.83 -4.10 11.56
C LYS A 22 -2.34 -3.47 10.26
N LEU A 23 -1.44 -3.17 9.33
CA LEU A 23 -1.83 -2.59 8.03
C LEU A 23 -2.69 -3.56 7.19
N GLU A 24 -2.43 -4.87 7.27
CA GLU A 24 -3.26 -5.87 6.59
C GLU A 24 -4.66 -5.98 7.21
N HIS A 25 -4.78 -5.85 8.54
CA HIS A 25 -6.07 -5.82 9.22
C HIS A 25 -6.89 -4.59 8.78
N GLU A 26 -6.30 -3.41 8.89
CA GLU A 26 -6.90 -2.13 8.47
C GLU A 26 -7.34 -2.16 7.00
N ALA A 27 -6.48 -2.71 6.11
CA ALA A 27 -6.82 -2.84 4.70
C ALA A 27 -8.04 -3.75 4.47
N LYS A 28 -8.15 -4.86 5.20
CA LYS A 28 -9.29 -5.79 5.13
C LYS A 28 -10.57 -5.14 5.62
N GLU A 29 -10.53 -4.42 6.74
CA GLU A 29 -11.69 -3.70 7.27
C GLU A 29 -12.21 -2.65 6.27
N GLN A 30 -11.29 -2.01 5.54
CA GLN A 30 -11.61 -1.04 4.50
C GLN A 30 -11.87 -1.67 3.11
N ASN A 31 -12.03 -3.00 3.05
CA ASN A 31 -12.29 -3.77 1.83
C ASN A 31 -11.31 -3.48 0.67
N ARG A 32 -10.03 -3.27 0.99
CA ARG A 32 -8.97 -2.95 0.02
C ARG A 32 -7.71 -3.78 0.21
N SER A 33 -6.83 -3.76 -0.79
CA SER A 33 -5.51 -4.39 -0.68
C SER A 33 -4.56 -3.53 0.16
N LEU A 34 -3.61 -4.19 0.84
CA LEU A 34 -2.53 -3.53 1.55
C LEU A 34 -1.77 -2.54 0.65
N ASN A 35 -1.48 -2.93 -0.60
CA ASN A 35 -0.81 -2.04 -1.55
C ASN A 35 -1.61 -0.76 -1.81
N ASN A 36 -2.94 -0.84 -1.98
CA ASN A 36 -3.77 0.34 -2.19
C ASN A 36 -3.83 1.23 -0.94
N LEU A 37 -3.86 0.63 0.26
CA LEU A 37 -3.76 1.34 1.52
C LEU A 37 -2.45 2.15 1.58
N ILE A 38 -1.32 1.48 1.36
CA ILE A 38 0.01 2.11 1.37
C ILE A 38 0.10 3.21 0.31
N GLU A 39 -0.35 2.95 -0.92
CA GLU A 39 -0.36 3.94 -2.01
C GLU A 39 -1.16 5.20 -1.62
N THR A 40 -2.31 5.03 -0.94
CA THR A 40 -3.15 6.14 -0.46
C THR A 40 -2.46 6.94 0.63
N ILE A 41 -1.85 6.28 1.61
CA ILE A 41 -1.13 6.94 2.70
C ILE A 41 0.05 7.75 2.15
N LEU A 42 0.83 7.18 1.24
CA LEU A 42 1.97 7.86 0.61
C LEU A 42 1.51 9.08 -0.21
N LYS A 43 0.42 8.95 -0.98
CA LYS A 43 -0.18 10.08 -1.72
C LYS A 43 -0.66 11.17 -0.77
N GLY A 44 -1.33 10.80 0.32
CA GLY A 44 -1.79 11.73 1.36
C GLY A 44 -0.62 12.46 2.03
N TYR A 45 0.46 11.75 2.36
CA TYR A 45 1.66 12.33 2.96
C TYR A 45 2.33 13.36 2.04
N ILE A 46 2.46 13.07 0.75
CA ILE A 46 3.04 14.01 -0.22
C ILE A 46 2.12 15.21 -0.48
N SER A 47 0.80 15.00 -0.49
CA SER A 47 -0.16 16.08 -0.77
C SER A 47 -0.37 17.03 0.41
N ASN A 48 -0.11 16.57 1.64
CA ASN A 48 -0.19 17.39 2.86
C ASN A 48 1.18 17.98 3.27
N LYS A 49 2.19 17.87 2.39
CA LYS A 49 3.51 18.48 2.57
C LYS A 49 3.58 19.79 1.82
#